data_AF-A0A7N6B237-F1
#
_entry.id   AF-A0A7N6B237-F1
#
_cell.length_a   1.000
_cell.length_b   1.000
_cell.length_c   1.000
_cell.angle_alpha   90.00
_cell.angle_beta   90.00
_cell.angle_gamma   90.00
#
_symmetry.space_group_name_H-M   'P 1'
#
loop_
_entity.id
_entity.type
_entity.pdbx_description
1 polymer ?
#
loop_
_entity_poly.entity_id
_entity_poly.type
_entity_poly.pdbx_seq_one_letter_code
_entity_poly.pdbx_strand_id
1 'polypeptide(L)'
;LGPGLSFNPFDSLVCILLGISFTVWFTLLLVFIIVPAIFGVSFGIRRLYMKTLLKVFEWATLRIERGAKEKNHHLYKPYSNAIIAKEPTSLEEEIKEIRRSGSNRDLDSASEFEMSDIFYFARRGVESIMDDEVTKRFSAEELESWNLLTRSNNNFHYISLRLTVLWGLGLLIRYGFLLPLRVTLAVTGVSLLVILTSVIGLLPNGRMKNFLSEKVHLMCYRICVRALTAIITYHDSENKPKNGGICVANHTSPIDVIILASDGCYAMVGQIHGGLMGVIQRSMVKACPHIWFERSEVKDRHLVAKR
;
A
#
# COMPACT_ATOMS: atom_id res chain seq x y z
N LEU A 1 -60.92 -12.63 1.50
CA LEU A 1 -59.92 -11.67 0.96
C LEU A 1 -58.53 -12.20 1.30
N GLY A 2 -57.83 -12.80 0.35
CA GLY A 2 -56.38 -13.00 0.43
C GLY A 2 -55.77 -12.24 -0.74
N PRO A 3 -54.68 -11.48 -0.58
CA PRO A 3 -54.09 -10.76 -1.70
C PRO A 3 -53.45 -11.79 -2.62
N GLY A 4 -54.07 -12.03 -3.78
CA GLY A 4 -53.43 -12.73 -4.86
C GLY A 4 -52.22 -11.91 -5.29
N LEU A 5 -51.01 -12.43 -5.05
CA LEU A 5 -49.80 -11.89 -5.65
C LEU A 5 -49.94 -12.04 -7.17
N SER A 6 -50.38 -10.95 -7.82
CA SER A 6 -50.31 -10.79 -9.26
C SER A 6 -48.85 -10.67 -9.67
N PHE A 7 -48.20 -11.81 -9.96
CA PHE A 7 -46.90 -11.82 -10.64
C PHE A 7 -47.08 -11.30 -12.06
N ASN A 8 -46.63 -10.08 -12.33
CA ASN A 8 -46.65 -9.50 -13.67
C ASN A 8 -45.62 -10.26 -14.55
N PRO A 9 -46.02 -10.80 -15.71
CA PRO A 9 -45.10 -11.49 -16.62
C PRO A 9 -44.01 -10.57 -17.18
N PHE A 10 -44.27 -9.25 -17.22
CA PHE A 10 -43.27 -8.23 -17.57
C PHE A 10 -42.15 -8.10 -16.53
N ASP A 11 -42.46 -8.21 -15.24
CA ASP A 11 -41.44 -8.18 -14.18
C ASP A 11 -40.55 -9.43 -14.27
N SER A 12 -41.14 -10.58 -14.63
CA SER A 12 -40.40 -11.82 -14.87
C SER A 12 -39.45 -11.70 -16.05
N LEU A 13 -39.90 -11.13 -17.18
CA LEU A 13 -39.06 -10.91 -18.36
C LEU A 13 -37.90 -9.94 -18.07
N VAL A 14 -38.17 -8.82 -17.37
CA VAL A 14 -37.14 -7.85 -16.97
C VAL A 14 -36.13 -8.48 -16.02
N CYS A 15 -36.56 -9.27 -15.03
CA CYS A 15 -35.66 -10.00 -14.14
C CYS A 15 -34.78 -10.99 -14.90
N ILE A 16 -35.34 -11.72 -15.87
CA ILE A 16 -34.59 -12.66 -16.70
C ILE A 16 -33.56 -11.92 -17.56
N LEU A 17 -33.95 -10.83 -18.23
CA LEU A 17 -33.03 -10.03 -19.06
C LEU A 17 -31.92 -9.38 -18.23
N LEU A 18 -32.23 -8.87 -17.04
CA LEU A 18 -31.23 -8.37 -16.10
C LEU A 18 -30.29 -9.48 -15.62
N GLY A 19 -30.82 -10.67 -15.33
CA GLY A 19 -30.02 -11.85 -14.96
C GLY A 19 -29.08 -12.29 -16.09
N ILE A 20 -29.58 -12.34 -17.33
CA ILE A 20 -28.76 -12.65 -18.51
C ILE A 20 -27.69 -11.57 -18.71
N SER A 21 -28.05 -10.29 -18.61
CA SER A 21 -27.08 -9.19 -18.73
C SER A 21 -26.00 -9.27 -17.66
N PHE A 22 -26.36 -9.56 -16.41
CA PHE A 22 -25.42 -9.71 -15.30
C PHE A 22 -24.49 -10.91 -15.51
N THR A 23 -25.04 -12.06 -15.93
CA THR A 23 -24.25 -13.27 -16.19
C THR A 23 -23.30 -13.10 -17.37
N VAL A 24 -23.74 -12.48 -18.47
CA VAL A 24 -22.87 -12.16 -19.61
C VAL A 24 -21.77 -11.17 -19.20
N TRP A 25 -22.11 -10.13 -18.45
CA TRP A 25 -21.12 -9.17 -17.96
C TRP A 25 -20.08 -9.82 -17.04
N PHE A 26 -20.54 -10.66 -16.10
CA PHE A 26 -19.67 -11.36 -15.17
C PHE A 26 -18.78 -12.41 -15.85
N THR A 27 -19.32 -13.15 -16.82
CA THR A 27 -18.54 -14.13 -17.61
C THR A 27 -17.50 -13.44 -18.47
N LEU A 28 -17.84 -12.33 -19.14
CA LEU A 28 -16.86 -11.53 -19.87
C LEU A 28 -15.77 -11.02 -18.93
N LEU A 29 -16.14 -10.46 -17.78
CA LEU A 29 -15.19 -9.99 -16.78
C LEU A 29 -14.24 -11.12 -16.35
N LEU A 30 -14.76 -12.29 -16.01
CA LEU A 30 -13.95 -13.46 -15.67
C LEU A 30 -13.01 -13.88 -16.79
N VAL A 31 -13.48 -13.95 -18.04
CA VAL A 31 -12.65 -14.32 -19.19
C VAL A 31 -11.52 -13.30 -19.39
N PHE A 32 -11.83 -12.01 -19.38
CA PHE A 32 -10.84 -10.93 -19.51
C PHE A 32 -9.85 -10.85 -18.35
N ILE A 33 -10.16 -11.47 -17.20
CA ILE A 33 -9.26 -11.53 -16.05
C ILE A 33 -8.43 -12.81 -16.07
N ILE A 34 -9.06 -13.97 -16.24
CA ILE A 34 -8.43 -15.28 -16.12
C ILE A 34 -7.52 -15.55 -17.32
N VAL A 35 -8.00 -15.33 -18.55
CA VAL A 35 -7.26 -15.66 -19.78
C VAL A 35 -5.90 -14.94 -19.81
N PRO A 36 -5.82 -13.61 -19.63
CA PRO A 36 -4.52 -12.96 -19.61
C PRO A 36 -3.69 -13.32 -18.38
N ALA A 37 -4.30 -13.78 -17.28
CA ALA A 37 -3.55 -14.18 -16.08
C ALA A 37 -2.78 -15.49 -16.35
N ILE A 38 -3.44 -16.43 -17.03
CA ILE A 38 -2.81 -17.68 -17.48
C ILE A 38 -1.63 -17.38 -18.40
N PHE A 39 -1.84 -16.53 -19.42
CA PHE A 39 -0.79 -16.20 -20.39
C PHE A 39 0.24 -15.18 -19.89
N GLY A 40 0.03 -14.55 -18.73
CA GLY A 40 0.92 -13.50 -18.20
C GLY A 40 0.87 -12.19 -18.98
N VAL A 41 -0.08 -12.04 -19.89
CA VAL A 41 -0.24 -10.84 -20.72
C VAL A 41 -0.98 -9.76 -19.94
N SER A 42 -0.53 -8.52 -20.04
CA SER A 42 -1.25 -7.35 -19.55
C SER A 42 -1.67 -6.47 -20.73
N PHE A 43 -2.94 -6.07 -20.78
CA PHE A 43 -3.47 -5.21 -21.85
C PHE A 43 -2.94 -3.77 -21.84
N GLY A 44 -1.98 -3.43 -20.96
CA GLY A 44 -1.41 -2.07 -20.87
C GLY A 44 -2.36 -0.99 -20.34
N ILE A 45 -3.66 -1.27 -20.18
CA ILE A 45 -4.70 -0.34 -19.70
C ILE A 45 -4.27 0.38 -18.42
N ARG A 46 -3.63 -0.33 -17.49
CA ARG A 46 -3.14 0.23 -16.22
C ARG A 46 -2.04 1.27 -16.42
N ARG A 47 -1.10 1.01 -17.33
CA ARG A 47 -0.04 1.96 -17.68
C ARG A 47 -0.61 3.20 -18.37
N LEU A 48 -1.59 3.00 -19.25
CA LEU A 48 -2.30 4.10 -19.90
C LEU A 48 -3.08 4.95 -18.88
N TYR A 49 -3.81 4.31 -17.98
CA TYR A 49 -4.54 4.97 -16.88
C TYR A 49 -3.58 5.80 -16.03
N MET A 50 -2.46 5.24 -15.57
CA MET A 50 -1.48 5.99 -14.77
C MET A 50 -0.84 7.14 -15.56
N LYS A 51 -0.42 6.93 -16.81
CA LYS A 51 0.12 8.02 -17.65
C LYS A 51 -0.88 9.15 -17.84
N THR A 52 -2.16 8.82 -18.02
CA THR A 52 -3.23 9.82 -18.15
C THR A 52 -3.44 10.56 -16.84
N LEU A 53 -3.46 9.84 -15.71
CA LEU A 53 -3.63 10.41 -14.39
C LEU A 53 -2.48 11.37 -14.02
N LEU A 54 -1.24 10.96 -14.29
CA LEU A 54 -0.05 11.80 -14.07
C LEU A 54 -0.12 13.11 -14.87
N LYS A 55 -0.49 13.04 -16.15
CA LYS A 55 -0.71 14.26 -16.97
C LYS A 55 -1.79 15.18 -16.41
N VAL A 56 -2.88 14.60 -15.89
CA VAL A 56 -3.96 15.38 -15.25
C VAL A 56 -3.48 16.03 -13.96
N PHE A 57 -2.66 15.33 -13.17
CA PHE A 57 -2.09 15.87 -11.94
C PHE A 57 -1.07 16.97 -12.22
N GLU A 58 -0.16 16.78 -13.17
CA GLU A 58 0.80 17.79 -13.61
C GLU A 58 0.08 19.08 -14.08
N TRP A 59 -0.96 18.93 -14.91
CA TRP A 59 -1.80 20.05 -15.34
C TRP A 59 -2.48 20.75 -14.16
N ALA A 60 -2.97 20.00 -13.18
CA ALA A 60 -3.63 20.55 -12.00
C ALA A 60 -2.64 21.33 -11.13
N THR A 61 -1.43 20.79 -10.90
CA THR A 61 -0.35 21.43 -10.15
C THR A 61 0.07 22.75 -10.79
N LEU A 62 0.36 22.76 -12.10
CA LEU A 62 0.71 23.97 -12.84
C LEU A 62 -0.36 25.06 -12.75
N ARG A 63 -1.64 24.65 -12.69
CA ARG A 63 -2.77 25.58 -12.56
C ARG A 63 -2.89 26.16 -11.15
N ILE A 64 -2.66 25.34 -10.13
CA ILE A 64 -2.63 25.77 -8.72
C ILE A 64 -1.52 26.80 -8.53
N GLU A 65 -0.32 26.51 -9.04
CA GLU A 65 0.83 27.43 -8.97
C GLU A 65 0.57 28.76 -9.67
N ARG A 66 -0.06 28.74 -10.85
CA ARG A 66 -0.43 29.96 -11.57
C ARG A 66 -1.44 30.79 -10.79
N GLY A 67 -2.49 30.17 -10.27
CA GLY A 67 -3.51 30.86 -9.47
C GLY A 67 -2.97 31.43 -8.15
N ALA A 68 -1.87 30.87 -7.63
CA ALA A 68 -1.17 31.38 -6.46
C ALA A 68 -0.33 32.62 -6.77
N LYS A 69 0.44 32.56 -7.87
CA LYS A 69 1.23 33.68 -8.38
C LYS A 69 0.34 34.88 -8.69
N GLU A 70 -0.84 34.65 -9.29
CA GLU A 70 -1.83 35.70 -9.58
C GLU A 70 -2.44 36.34 -8.32
N LYS A 71 -2.55 35.59 -7.21
CA LYS A 71 -3.13 36.08 -5.95
C LYS A 71 -2.12 36.73 -4.99
N ASN A 72 -0.85 36.91 -5.39
CA ASN A 72 0.27 37.32 -4.52
C ASN A 72 0.37 36.49 -3.22
N HIS A 73 -0.19 35.29 -3.21
CA HIS A 73 -0.03 34.35 -2.12
C HIS A 73 1.21 33.56 -2.48
N HIS A 74 2.35 33.89 -1.86
CA HIS A 74 3.57 33.11 -1.98
C HIS A 74 3.29 31.69 -1.48
N LEU A 75 2.88 30.81 -2.39
CA LEU A 75 2.75 29.37 -2.15
C LEU A 75 4.12 28.70 -1.95
N TYR A 76 5.18 29.47 -2.21
CA TYR A 76 6.55 29.12 -2.00
C TYR A 76 7.21 30.22 -1.16
N LYS A 77 7.32 29.99 0.16
CA LYS A 77 8.47 30.52 0.89
C LYS A 77 9.60 29.57 0.52
N PRO A 78 10.63 29.99 -0.25
CA PRO A 78 11.86 29.23 -0.25
C PRO A 78 12.26 29.15 1.21
N TYR A 79 12.49 27.92 1.67
CA TYR A 79 12.96 27.61 3.01
C TYR A 79 14.03 28.65 3.35
N SER A 80 13.68 29.62 4.21
CA SER A 80 14.67 30.50 4.78
C SER A 80 15.57 29.57 5.55
N ASN A 81 16.79 29.40 5.06
CA ASN A 81 17.82 28.60 5.69
C ASN A 81 17.82 28.91 7.19
N ALA A 82 17.53 27.88 8.00
CA ALA A 82 17.25 27.87 9.43
C ALA A 82 15.74 27.84 9.80
N ILE A 83 15.28 26.64 10.19
CA ILE A 83 13.97 26.41 10.86
C ILE A 83 13.93 27.13 12.21
N ILE A 84 15.11 27.42 12.79
CA ILE A 84 15.29 28.19 14.01
C ILE A 84 16.34 29.24 13.71
N ALA A 85 15.94 30.51 13.60
CA ALA A 85 16.89 31.62 13.55
C ALA A 85 17.67 31.62 14.86
N LYS A 86 18.90 31.08 14.83
CA LYS A 86 19.76 31.06 15.99
C LYS A 86 20.67 32.27 15.94
N GLU A 87 20.44 33.24 16.81
CA GLU A 87 21.47 34.22 17.13
C GLU A 87 22.58 33.49 17.92
N PRO A 88 23.87 33.80 17.69
CA PRO A 88 24.96 33.15 18.40
C PRO A 88 25.04 33.67 19.84
N THR A 89 24.16 33.19 20.71
CA THR A 89 24.15 33.48 22.15
C THR A 89 24.87 32.38 22.93
N SER A 90 25.47 32.76 24.06
CA SER A 90 26.20 31.81 24.91
C SER A 90 25.23 30.90 25.68
N LEU A 91 25.65 29.66 25.98
CA LEU A 91 24.84 28.66 26.69
C LEU A 91 24.31 29.19 28.05
N GLU A 92 25.12 29.98 28.75
CA GLU A 92 24.77 30.57 30.04
C GLU A 92 23.69 31.64 29.91
N GLU A 93 23.68 32.41 28.82
CA GLU A 93 22.67 33.44 28.55
C GLU A 93 21.30 32.84 28.21
N GLU A 94 21.25 31.80 27.36
CA GLU A 94 19.98 31.15 27.00
C GLU A 94 19.31 30.47 28.21
N ILE A 95 20.08 29.79 29.06
CA ILE A 95 19.56 29.17 30.28
C ILE A 95 19.06 30.25 31.26
N LYS A 96 19.80 31.37 31.38
CA LYS A 96 19.41 32.49 32.24
C LYS A 96 18.13 33.19 31.75
N GLU A 97 17.95 33.35 30.43
CA GLU A 97 16.71 33.89 29.86
C GLU A 97 15.50 32.98 30.08
N ILE A 98 15.65 31.68 29.85
CA ILE A 98 14.57 30.71 30.07
C ILE A 98 14.11 30.76 31.54
N ARG A 99 15.06 30.81 32.48
CA ARG A 99 14.76 30.95 33.92
C ARG A 99 14.09 32.29 34.25
N ARG A 100 14.50 33.41 33.64
CA ARG A 100 13.83 34.72 33.79
C ARG A 100 12.40 34.72 33.28
N SER A 101 12.09 33.96 32.22
CA SER A 101 10.74 33.87 31.67
C SER A 101 9.76 33.07 32.55
N GLY A 102 10.27 32.15 33.38
CA GLY A 102 9.47 31.27 34.24
C GLY A 102 9.33 31.71 35.69
N SER A 103 10.18 32.62 36.19
CA SER A 103 10.17 33.08 37.59
C SER A 103 10.35 34.59 37.71
N ASN A 104 9.38 35.26 38.34
CA ASN A 104 9.54 36.64 38.79
C ASN A 104 10.33 36.66 40.11
N ARG A 105 11.67 36.77 40.03
CA ARG A 105 12.51 37.64 40.88
C ARG A 105 14.00 37.35 40.74
N ASP A 106 14.76 38.45 40.87
CA ASP A 106 16.22 38.54 40.95
C ASP A 106 16.82 37.52 41.92
N LEU A 107 17.90 36.86 41.52
CA LEU A 107 18.93 36.32 42.43
C LEU A 107 20.22 36.00 41.66
N ASP A 108 21.23 36.80 41.97
CA ASP A 108 22.60 36.79 41.43
C ASP A 108 23.47 35.83 42.28
N SER A 109 23.01 34.59 42.47
CA SER A 109 23.74 33.55 43.19
C SER A 109 24.09 32.38 42.27
N ALA A 110 25.34 31.90 42.40
CA ALA A 110 26.00 30.89 41.57
C ALA A 110 25.05 29.81 40.99
N SER A 111 25.18 29.60 39.68
CA SER A 111 24.32 28.73 38.86
C SER A 111 24.46 27.25 39.23
N GLU A 112 23.67 26.80 40.21
CA GLU A 112 23.46 25.36 40.38
C GLU A 112 22.53 24.82 39.28
N PHE A 113 22.80 23.59 38.85
CA PHE A 113 22.02 22.88 37.83
C PHE A 113 20.63 22.54 38.40
N GLU A 114 19.59 22.95 37.70
CA GLU A 114 18.21 22.67 38.07
C GLU A 114 17.66 21.53 37.20
N MET A 115 16.76 20.71 37.73
CA MET A 115 16.15 19.61 36.97
C MET A 115 15.40 20.08 35.70
N SER A 116 14.93 21.34 35.69
CA SER A 116 14.31 21.98 34.53
C SER A 116 15.29 22.17 33.35
N ASP A 117 16.60 22.29 33.61
CA ASP A 117 17.62 22.44 32.57
C ASP A 117 17.74 21.20 31.68
N ILE A 118 17.31 20.01 32.16
CA ILE A 118 17.28 18.77 31.38
C ILE A 118 16.41 18.96 30.12
N PHE A 119 15.30 19.71 30.21
CA PHE A 119 14.45 19.98 29.05
C PHE A 119 15.14 20.88 28.02
N TYR A 120 15.97 21.83 28.46
CA TYR A 120 16.80 22.64 27.58
C TYR A 120 17.81 21.75 26.83
N PHE A 121 18.56 20.90 27.54
CA PHE A 121 19.53 20.01 26.90
C PHE A 121 18.87 18.99 25.97
N ALA A 122 17.72 18.43 26.34
CA ALA A 122 16.95 17.53 25.48
C ALA A 122 16.49 18.23 24.20
N ARG A 123 15.95 19.46 24.31
CA ARG A 123 15.58 20.28 23.16
C ARG A 123 16.79 20.58 22.26
N ARG A 124 17.91 21.04 22.83
CA ARG A 124 19.15 21.34 22.09
C ARG A 124 19.72 20.09 21.41
N GLY A 125 19.63 18.93 22.05
CA GLY A 125 20.02 17.65 21.46
C GLY A 125 19.17 17.29 20.24
N VAL A 126 17.84 17.39 20.35
CA VAL A 126 16.93 17.16 19.21
C VAL A 126 17.16 18.19 18.09
N GLU A 127 17.33 19.46 18.44
CA GLU A 127 17.67 20.52 17.46
C GLU A 127 18.97 20.20 16.74
N SER A 128 20.02 19.74 17.45
CA SER A 128 21.31 19.40 16.83
C SER A 128 21.25 18.19 15.89
N ILE A 129 20.38 17.20 16.18
CA ILE A 129 20.14 16.06 15.30
C ILE A 129 19.38 16.52 14.04
N MET A 130 18.38 17.40 14.22
CA MET A 130 17.61 17.95 13.11
C MET A 130 18.45 18.89 12.21
N ASP A 131 19.38 19.64 12.81
CA ASP A 131 20.28 20.55 12.12
C ASP A 131 21.58 19.90 11.62
N ASP A 132 21.70 18.58 11.68
CA ASP A 132 22.91 17.89 11.26
C ASP A 132 23.21 18.11 9.76
N GLU A 133 24.49 18.10 9.42
CA GLU A 133 24.93 18.32 8.05
C GLU A 133 24.51 17.18 7.11
N VAL A 134 24.14 16.01 7.66
CA VAL A 134 23.76 14.83 6.90
C VAL A 134 22.30 14.93 6.46
N THR A 135 21.35 15.17 7.36
CA THR A 135 19.92 15.35 7.08
C THR A 135 19.68 16.56 6.17
N LYS A 136 20.44 17.65 6.34
CA LYS A 136 20.38 18.82 5.44
C LYS A 136 20.78 18.54 4.00
N ARG A 137 21.55 17.48 3.74
CA ARG A 137 21.94 17.07 2.38
C ARG A 137 20.88 16.20 1.72
N PHE A 138 19.94 15.66 2.50
CA PHE A 138 18.77 15.00 1.97
C PHE A 138 17.67 16.03 1.76
N SER A 139 17.47 16.46 0.52
CA SER A 139 16.18 17.03 0.15
C SER A 139 15.13 15.94 0.37
N ALA A 140 14.09 16.23 1.15
CA ALA A 140 12.93 15.36 1.16
C ALA A 140 12.45 15.25 -0.30
N GLU A 141 12.50 14.05 -0.88
CA GLU A 141 11.95 13.80 -2.20
C GLU A 141 10.51 14.30 -2.17
N GLU A 142 10.17 15.27 -3.02
CA GLU A 142 8.79 15.66 -3.25
C GLU A 142 8.12 14.46 -3.93
N LEU A 143 7.68 13.50 -3.12
CA LEU A 143 6.92 12.35 -3.60
C LEU A 143 5.81 12.92 -4.47
N GLU A 144 5.82 12.57 -5.77
CA GLU A 144 4.78 12.97 -6.72
C GLU A 144 3.45 12.86 -6.00
N SER A 145 2.74 13.96 -5.77
CA SER A 145 1.57 13.88 -4.89
C SER A 145 0.45 13.14 -5.64
N TRP A 146 0.19 11.89 -5.25
CA TRP A 146 -0.86 10.99 -5.80
C TRP A 146 -2.29 11.42 -5.41
N ASN A 147 -2.48 12.72 -5.22
CA ASN A 147 -3.61 13.34 -4.57
C ASN A 147 -3.66 14.80 -5.02
N LEU A 148 -4.72 15.19 -5.75
CA LEU A 148 -5.01 16.58 -6.14
C LEU A 148 -5.03 17.57 -4.96
N LEU A 149 -5.09 17.06 -3.74
CA LEU A 149 -4.97 17.76 -2.47
C LEU A 149 -3.60 17.43 -1.87
N THR A 150 -2.58 18.21 -2.19
CA THR A 150 -1.27 18.13 -1.53
C THR A 150 -1.47 18.02 -0.02
N ARG A 151 -1.01 16.91 0.58
CA ARG A 151 -1.22 16.53 1.99
C ARG A 151 -0.71 17.57 3.01
N SER A 152 -0.02 18.62 2.56
CA SER A 152 0.63 19.64 3.38
C SER A 152 0.11 21.07 3.21
N ASN A 153 -0.89 21.35 2.36
CA ASN A 153 -1.39 22.72 2.20
C ASN A 153 -2.70 22.96 2.96
N ASN A 154 -2.60 23.44 4.21
CA ASN A 154 -3.72 23.78 5.07
C ASN A 154 -4.53 25.02 4.62
N ASN A 155 -4.10 25.75 3.58
CA ASN A 155 -4.71 27.02 3.16
C ASN A 155 -5.49 26.96 1.83
N PHE A 156 -6.12 25.83 1.49
CA PHE A 156 -7.00 25.75 0.32
C PHE A 156 -8.46 26.05 0.67
N HIS A 157 -8.76 27.28 1.07
CA HIS A 157 -10.15 27.64 1.37
C HIS A 157 -11.03 27.82 0.11
N TYR A 158 -10.46 27.90 -1.10
CA TYR A 158 -11.21 27.85 -2.36
C TYR A 158 -10.36 27.29 -3.51
N ILE A 159 -10.37 25.96 -3.65
CA ILE A 159 -9.99 25.31 -4.91
C ILE A 159 -10.97 25.76 -6.00
N SER A 160 -10.44 26.12 -7.18
CA SER A 160 -11.27 26.53 -8.32
C SER A 160 -12.36 25.49 -8.61
N LEU A 161 -13.58 25.92 -8.94
CA LEU A 161 -14.74 25.02 -9.17
C LEU A 161 -14.41 23.86 -10.12
N ARG A 162 -13.61 24.11 -11.17
CA ARG A 162 -13.17 23.09 -12.14
C ARG A 162 -12.34 21.98 -11.50
N LEU A 163 -11.45 22.33 -10.57
CA LEU A 163 -10.59 21.38 -9.87
C LEU A 163 -11.37 20.60 -8.80
N THR A 164 -12.37 21.22 -8.17
CA THR A 164 -13.33 20.50 -7.31
C THR A 164 -14.18 19.51 -8.09
N VAL A 165 -14.64 19.87 -9.30
CA VAL A 165 -15.37 18.96 -10.19
C VAL A 165 -14.47 17.78 -10.61
N LEU A 166 -13.22 18.03 -10.99
CA LEU A 166 -12.26 16.96 -11.31
C LEU A 166 -11.98 16.04 -10.11
N TRP A 167 -11.85 16.61 -8.91
CA TRP A 167 -11.69 15.85 -7.68
C TRP A 167 -12.92 14.97 -7.39
N GLY A 168 -14.12 15.54 -7.50
CA GLY A 168 -15.38 14.82 -7.29
C GLY A 168 -15.59 13.70 -8.31
N LEU A 169 -15.26 13.95 -9.59
CA LEU A 169 -15.25 12.92 -10.63
C LEU A 169 -14.22 11.81 -10.32
N GLY A 170 -13.03 12.18 -9.84
CA GLY A 170 -12.01 11.23 -9.42
C GLY A 170 -12.47 10.34 -8.26
N LEU A 171 -13.21 10.90 -7.29
CA LEU A 171 -13.82 10.17 -6.19
C LEU A 171 -14.88 9.19 -6.71
N LEU A 172 -15.79 9.65 -7.58
CA LEU A 172 -16.81 8.81 -8.21
C LEU A 172 -16.18 7.62 -8.96
N ILE A 173 -15.16 7.87 -9.79
CA ILE A 173 -14.47 6.82 -10.54
C ILE A 173 -13.77 5.85 -9.60
N ARG A 174 -13.04 6.36 -8.59
CA ARG A 174 -12.25 5.53 -7.67
C ARG A 174 -13.13 4.63 -6.81
N TYR A 175 -14.16 5.18 -6.17
CA TYR A 175 -14.97 4.45 -5.20
C TYR A 175 -16.22 3.81 -5.82
N GLY A 176 -16.78 4.39 -6.88
CA GLY A 176 -17.95 3.86 -7.58
C GLY A 176 -17.62 2.72 -8.55
N PHE A 177 -16.44 2.74 -9.19
CA PHE A 177 -16.09 1.76 -10.23
C PHE A 177 -14.81 0.97 -9.92
N LEU A 178 -13.70 1.66 -9.63
CA LEU A 178 -12.41 0.99 -9.48
C LEU A 178 -12.34 0.14 -8.19
N LEU A 179 -12.84 0.63 -7.06
CA LEU A 179 -12.81 -0.10 -5.81
C LEU A 179 -13.68 -1.38 -5.84
N PRO A 180 -14.95 -1.34 -6.28
CA PRO A 180 -15.75 -2.57 -6.44
C PRO A 180 -15.09 -3.58 -7.38
N LEU A 181 -14.50 -3.12 -8.49
CA LEU A 181 -13.74 -3.99 -9.40
C LEU A 181 -12.53 -4.63 -8.69
N ARG A 182 -11.79 -3.89 -7.87
CA ARG A 182 -10.66 -4.43 -7.10
C ARG A 182 -11.10 -5.45 -6.06
N VAL A 183 -12.21 -5.18 -5.37
CA VAL A 183 -12.76 -6.09 -4.35
C VAL A 183 -13.22 -7.40 -5.00
N THR A 184 -13.98 -7.32 -6.10
CA THR A 184 -14.42 -8.51 -6.84
C THR A 184 -13.23 -9.33 -7.34
N LEU A 185 -12.20 -8.67 -7.91
CA LEU A 185 -10.95 -9.33 -8.30
C LEU A 185 -10.22 -10.01 -7.14
N ALA A 186 -10.13 -9.36 -5.99
CA ALA A 186 -9.45 -9.89 -4.81
C ALA A 186 -10.18 -11.13 -4.27
N VAL A 187 -11.51 -11.04 -4.15
CA VAL A 187 -12.35 -12.17 -3.71
C VAL A 187 -12.21 -13.32 -4.68
N THR A 188 -12.38 -13.09 -6.00
CA THR A 188 -12.22 -14.15 -7.01
C THR A 188 -10.81 -14.76 -6.98
N GLY A 189 -9.75 -13.96 -6.88
CA GLY A 189 -8.37 -14.44 -6.83
C GLY A 189 -8.09 -15.33 -5.63
N VAL A 190 -8.51 -14.90 -4.43
CA VAL A 190 -8.34 -15.66 -3.18
C VAL A 190 -9.21 -16.91 -3.16
N SER A 191 -10.48 -16.82 -3.59
CA SER A 191 -11.38 -17.97 -3.67
C SER A 191 -10.87 -19.03 -4.64
N LEU A 192 -10.42 -18.63 -5.84
CA LEU A 192 -9.82 -19.55 -6.80
C LEU A 192 -8.54 -20.18 -6.26
N LEU A 193 -7.70 -19.40 -5.57
CA LEU A 193 -6.49 -19.94 -4.93
C LEU A 193 -6.85 -21.06 -3.95
N VAL A 194 -7.78 -20.83 -3.03
CA VAL A 194 -8.19 -21.80 -2.00
C VAL A 194 -8.83 -23.04 -2.64
N ILE A 195 -9.76 -22.86 -3.58
CA ILE A 195 -10.51 -23.96 -4.21
C ILE A 195 -9.58 -24.80 -5.08
N LEU A 196 -8.84 -24.19 -6.00
CA LEU A 196 -8.01 -24.92 -6.95
C LEU A 196 -6.84 -25.62 -6.27
N THR A 197 -6.19 -24.99 -5.29
CA THR A 197 -5.11 -25.66 -4.52
C THR A 197 -5.64 -26.82 -3.69
N SER A 198 -6.86 -26.71 -3.14
CA SER A 198 -7.51 -27.81 -2.44
C SER A 198 -7.85 -28.98 -3.38
N VAL A 199 -8.34 -28.70 -4.60
CA VAL A 199 -8.63 -29.72 -5.63
C VAL A 199 -7.34 -30.41 -6.07
N ILE A 200 -6.27 -29.65 -6.35
CA ILE A 200 -4.95 -30.21 -6.69
C ILE A 200 -4.38 -31.06 -5.56
N GLY A 201 -4.70 -30.72 -4.31
CA GLY A 201 -4.37 -31.53 -3.14
C GLY A 201 -4.89 -32.95 -3.19
N LEU A 202 -5.99 -33.20 -3.91
CA LEU A 202 -6.58 -34.54 -4.07
C LEU A 202 -5.85 -35.39 -5.12
N LEU A 203 -5.00 -34.78 -5.95
CA LEU A 203 -4.24 -35.49 -6.97
C LEU A 203 -3.06 -36.25 -6.36
N PRO A 204 -2.71 -37.43 -6.90
CA PRO A 204 -1.53 -38.17 -6.47
C PRO A 204 -0.25 -37.38 -6.73
N ASN A 205 0.74 -37.55 -5.86
CA ASN A 205 2.03 -36.87 -6.00
C ASN A 205 2.73 -37.35 -7.27
N GLY A 206 3.01 -36.42 -8.18
CA GLY A 206 3.62 -36.73 -9.47
C GLY A 206 3.84 -35.47 -10.30
N ARG A 207 4.39 -35.66 -11.51
CA ARG A 207 4.73 -34.56 -12.44
C ARG A 207 3.52 -33.68 -12.79
N MET A 208 2.35 -34.31 -12.99
CA MET A 208 1.12 -33.60 -13.35
C MET A 208 0.63 -32.68 -12.21
N LYS A 209 0.69 -33.15 -10.95
CA LYS A 209 0.33 -32.34 -9.78
C LYS A 209 1.24 -31.11 -9.68
N ASN A 210 2.55 -31.29 -9.83
CA ASN A 210 3.52 -30.19 -9.75
C ASN A 210 3.29 -29.16 -10.86
N PHE A 211 3.14 -29.62 -12.11
CA PHE A 211 2.86 -28.74 -13.23
C PHE A 211 1.57 -27.94 -13.05
N LEU A 212 0.49 -28.62 -12.64
CA LEU A 212 -0.81 -27.96 -12.44
C LEU A 212 -0.76 -26.99 -11.25
N SER A 213 -0.09 -27.38 -10.16
CA SER A 213 0.14 -26.54 -8.98
C SER A 213 0.86 -25.25 -9.34
N GLU A 214 1.94 -25.34 -10.12
CA GLU A 214 2.71 -24.17 -10.57
C GLU A 214 1.84 -23.23 -11.40
N LYS A 215 1.10 -23.75 -12.38
CA LYS A 215 0.23 -22.94 -13.24
C LYS A 215 -0.91 -22.29 -12.47
N VAL A 216 -1.54 -23.02 -11.55
CA VAL A 216 -2.64 -22.49 -10.73
C VAL A 216 -2.15 -21.42 -9.77
N HIS A 217 -1.04 -21.63 -9.07
CA HIS A 217 -0.47 -20.62 -8.19
C HIS A 217 -0.12 -19.34 -8.96
N LEU A 218 0.61 -19.46 -10.08
CA LEU A 218 0.97 -18.31 -10.91
C LEU A 218 -0.27 -17.54 -11.40
N MET A 219 -1.28 -18.25 -11.90
CA MET A 219 -2.54 -17.63 -12.32
C MET A 219 -3.21 -16.87 -11.17
N CYS A 220 -3.37 -17.51 -10.01
CA CYS A 220 -4.01 -16.90 -8.83
C CYS A 220 -3.24 -15.68 -8.32
N TYR A 221 -1.91 -15.76 -8.22
CA TYR A 221 -1.08 -14.62 -7.81
C TYR A 221 -1.17 -13.46 -8.79
N ARG A 222 -1.18 -13.73 -10.11
CA ARG A 222 -1.39 -12.69 -11.12
C ARG A 222 -2.76 -12.02 -11.00
N ILE A 223 -3.82 -12.77 -10.66
CA ILE A 223 -5.14 -12.20 -10.39
C ILE A 223 -5.09 -11.31 -9.12
N CYS A 224 -4.44 -11.76 -8.05
CA CYS A 224 -4.28 -10.99 -6.82
C CYS A 224 -3.47 -9.69 -7.06
N VAL A 225 -2.35 -9.75 -7.79
CA VAL A 225 -1.57 -8.57 -8.22
C VAL A 225 -2.43 -7.61 -9.05
N ARG A 226 -3.31 -8.14 -9.90
CA ARG A 226 -4.26 -7.31 -10.66
C ARG A 226 -5.25 -6.60 -9.76
N ALA A 227 -5.78 -7.29 -8.74
CA ALA A 227 -6.67 -6.71 -7.73
C ALA A 227 -6.00 -5.55 -6.98
N LEU A 228 -4.71 -5.68 -6.64
CA LEU A 228 -3.92 -4.62 -6.00
C LEU A 228 -3.60 -3.43 -6.91
N THR A 229 -3.88 -3.55 -8.21
CA THR A 229 -3.45 -2.56 -9.20
C THR A 229 -1.93 -2.31 -9.22
N ALA A 230 -1.14 -3.29 -8.77
CA ALA A 230 0.31 -3.17 -8.75
C ALA A 230 0.91 -3.12 -10.17
N ILE A 231 1.94 -2.29 -10.35
CA ILE A 231 2.77 -2.23 -11.55
C ILE A 231 4.13 -2.75 -11.11
N ILE A 232 4.49 -3.94 -11.58
CA ILE A 232 5.72 -4.61 -11.18
C ILE A 232 6.68 -4.54 -12.36
N THR A 233 7.89 -4.07 -12.09
CA THR A 233 9.01 -4.06 -13.03
C THR A 233 10.06 -4.99 -12.47
N TYR A 234 10.48 -5.95 -13.28
CA TYR A 234 11.57 -6.87 -12.91
C TYR A 234 12.85 -6.37 -13.55
N HIS A 235 13.88 -6.18 -12.73
CA HIS A 235 15.23 -5.84 -13.17
C HIS A 235 16.12 -7.08 -13.02
N ASP A 236 17.17 -7.17 -13.83
CA ASP A 236 18.19 -8.23 -13.79
C ASP A 236 17.60 -9.65 -13.72
N SER A 237 16.68 -9.96 -14.64
CA SER A 237 15.92 -11.21 -14.65
C SER A 237 16.80 -12.46 -14.86
N GLU A 238 18.02 -12.29 -15.35
CA GLU A 238 19.05 -13.31 -15.46
C GLU A 238 19.53 -13.84 -14.09
N ASN A 239 19.40 -13.04 -13.03
CA ASN A 239 19.82 -13.39 -11.67
C ASN A 239 18.74 -14.14 -10.87
N LYS A 240 17.60 -14.45 -11.50
CA LYS A 240 16.53 -15.20 -10.85
C LYS A 240 17.02 -16.58 -10.39
N PRO A 241 16.60 -17.03 -9.19
CA PRO A 241 17.01 -18.33 -8.67
C PRO A 241 16.54 -19.44 -9.61
N LYS A 242 17.46 -20.31 -9.99
CA LYS A 242 17.19 -21.51 -10.80
C LYS A 242 16.78 -22.67 -9.88
N ASN A 243 16.51 -23.85 -10.43
CA ASN A 243 16.05 -25.03 -9.67
C ASN A 243 16.88 -25.27 -8.39
N GLY A 244 16.24 -25.11 -7.23
CA GLY A 244 16.86 -25.26 -5.90
C GLY A 244 17.48 -23.98 -5.32
N GLY A 245 17.46 -22.87 -6.04
CA GLY A 245 17.92 -21.57 -5.57
C GLY A 245 16.95 -20.96 -4.54
N ILE A 246 17.51 -20.19 -3.61
CA ILE A 246 16.76 -19.55 -2.54
C ILE A 246 16.62 -18.06 -2.88
N CYS A 247 15.40 -17.56 -2.91
CA CYS A 247 15.12 -16.12 -3.00
C CYS A 247 15.02 -15.54 -1.59
N VAL A 248 15.76 -14.48 -1.31
CA VAL A 248 15.68 -13.73 -0.06
C VAL A 248 15.25 -12.31 -0.38
N ALA A 249 14.19 -11.85 0.27
CA ALA A 249 13.65 -10.51 0.10
C ALA A 249 13.37 -9.89 1.47
N ASN A 250 13.48 -8.57 1.56
CA ASN A 250 12.95 -7.82 2.68
C ASN A 250 11.42 -8.01 2.77
N HIS A 251 10.91 -8.13 3.99
CA HIS A 251 9.49 -8.41 4.24
C HIS A 251 8.83 -7.26 5.01
N THR A 252 7.79 -6.70 4.41
CA THR A 252 6.93 -5.68 5.00
C THR A 252 5.53 -6.23 5.26
N SER A 253 4.99 -7.06 4.37
CA SER A 253 3.63 -7.59 4.50
C SER A 253 3.37 -8.87 3.69
N PRO A 254 2.30 -9.62 3.95
CA PRO A 254 1.91 -10.77 3.14
C PRO A 254 1.71 -10.48 1.64
N ILE A 255 1.59 -9.21 1.25
CA ILE A 255 1.52 -8.79 -0.16
C ILE A 255 2.84 -9.06 -0.89
N ASP A 256 3.98 -9.02 -0.19
CA ASP A 256 5.30 -9.25 -0.79
C ASP A 256 5.36 -10.63 -1.45
N VAL A 257 4.77 -11.63 -0.80
CA VAL A 257 4.61 -12.99 -1.34
C VAL A 257 3.82 -12.97 -2.65
N ILE A 258 2.71 -12.24 -2.70
CA ILE A 258 1.85 -12.16 -3.88
C ILE A 258 2.60 -11.51 -5.04
N ILE A 259 3.39 -10.47 -4.76
CA ILE A 259 4.21 -9.77 -5.75
C ILE A 259 5.32 -10.68 -6.28
N LEU A 260 6.10 -11.29 -5.38
CA LEU A 260 7.19 -12.20 -5.77
C LEU A 260 6.67 -13.42 -6.54
N ALA A 261 5.59 -14.04 -6.05
CA ALA A 261 5.05 -15.26 -6.62
C ALA A 261 4.20 -15.05 -7.90
N SER A 262 4.09 -13.80 -8.39
CA SER A 262 3.36 -13.50 -9.63
C SER A 262 4.16 -13.77 -10.91
N ASP A 263 5.47 -13.89 -10.80
CA ASP A 263 6.40 -14.15 -11.91
C ASP A 263 7.05 -15.55 -11.86
N GLY A 264 7.18 -16.13 -10.67
CA GLY A 264 7.65 -17.50 -10.47
C GLY A 264 6.95 -18.18 -9.30
N CYS A 265 6.89 -19.50 -9.28
CA CYS A 265 6.35 -20.24 -8.14
C CYS A 265 7.45 -20.53 -7.13
N TYR A 266 7.26 -20.09 -5.88
CA TYR A 266 8.23 -20.27 -4.80
C TYR A 266 7.61 -21.08 -3.66
N ALA A 267 8.35 -22.04 -3.12
CA ALA A 267 8.05 -22.57 -1.80
C ALA A 267 8.35 -21.49 -0.77
N MET A 268 7.55 -21.45 0.30
CA MET A 268 7.62 -20.36 1.27
C MET A 268 7.78 -20.91 2.66
N VAL A 269 8.43 -20.11 3.49
CA VAL A 269 8.64 -20.37 4.90
C VAL A 269 8.07 -19.21 5.69
N GLY A 270 7.19 -19.47 6.66
CA GLY A 270 6.60 -18.40 7.45
C GLY A 270 5.90 -18.88 8.71
N GLN A 271 5.31 -17.95 9.46
CA GLN A 271 4.54 -18.26 10.67
C GLN A 271 3.12 -18.72 10.31
N ILE A 272 2.58 -19.69 11.06
CA ILE A 272 1.16 -20.07 11.00
C ILE A 272 0.29 -18.91 11.50
N HIS A 273 -0.73 -18.56 10.72
CA HIS A 273 -1.72 -17.56 11.06
C HIS A 273 -3.12 -18.18 11.22
N GLY A 274 -3.96 -17.56 12.04
CA GLY A 274 -5.38 -17.88 12.17
C GLY A 274 -6.24 -17.24 11.07
N GLY A 275 -7.57 -17.39 11.19
CA GLY A 275 -8.56 -16.72 10.33
C GLY A 275 -8.42 -17.05 8.84
N LEU A 276 -8.69 -16.05 7.98
CA LEU A 276 -8.62 -16.19 6.52
C LEU A 276 -7.22 -16.57 6.04
N MET A 277 -6.17 -15.96 6.61
CA MET A 277 -4.79 -16.26 6.24
C MET A 277 -4.45 -17.73 6.51
N GLY A 278 -4.91 -18.27 7.64
CA GLY A 278 -4.75 -19.70 7.95
C GLY A 278 -5.47 -20.62 6.96
N VAL A 279 -6.65 -20.25 6.47
CA VAL A 279 -7.36 -21.02 5.42
C VAL A 279 -6.55 -21.04 4.12
N ILE A 280 -6.01 -19.89 3.73
CA ILE A 280 -5.16 -19.76 2.54
C ILE A 280 -3.90 -20.62 2.71
N GLN A 281 -3.17 -20.47 3.82
CA GLN A 281 -1.96 -21.24 4.12
C GLN A 281 -2.20 -22.75 4.08
N ARG A 282 -3.27 -23.23 4.74
CA ARG A 282 -3.64 -24.66 4.75
C ARG A 282 -3.98 -25.19 3.36
N SER A 283 -4.59 -24.37 2.52
CA SER A 283 -4.97 -24.78 1.16
C SER A 283 -3.74 -24.87 0.25
N MET A 284 -2.83 -23.91 0.36
CA MET A 284 -1.60 -23.86 -0.45
C MET A 284 -0.66 -25.04 -0.18
N VAL A 285 -0.51 -25.46 1.09
CA VAL A 285 0.34 -26.62 1.47
C VAL A 285 -0.08 -27.92 0.79
N LYS A 286 -1.36 -28.07 0.47
CA LYS A 286 -1.87 -29.27 -0.21
C LYS A 286 -1.33 -29.40 -1.64
N ALA A 287 -1.03 -28.27 -2.29
CA ALA A 287 -0.62 -28.20 -3.67
C ALA A 287 0.90 -27.96 -3.85
N CYS A 288 1.56 -27.28 -2.91
CA CYS A 288 3.00 -26.95 -2.97
C CYS A 288 3.63 -27.12 -1.58
N PRO A 289 4.90 -27.58 -1.46
CA PRO A 289 5.54 -27.84 -0.17
C PRO A 289 5.97 -26.56 0.56
N HIS A 290 5.01 -25.75 0.99
CA HIS A 290 5.25 -24.62 1.90
C HIS A 290 5.48 -25.13 3.33
N ILE A 291 6.34 -24.44 4.07
CA ILE A 291 6.69 -24.75 5.46
C ILE A 291 6.14 -23.64 6.34
N TRP A 292 5.31 -24.00 7.31
CA TRP A 292 4.76 -23.04 8.28
C TRP A 292 5.14 -23.44 9.70
N PHE A 293 5.67 -22.49 10.46
CA PHE A 293 6.12 -22.70 11.83
C PHE A 293 5.13 -22.11 12.84
N GLU A 294 4.95 -22.81 13.96
CA GLU A 294 4.20 -22.31 15.10
C GLU A 294 5.14 -21.60 16.09
N ARG A 295 4.96 -20.28 16.28
CA ARG A 295 5.83 -19.48 17.16
C ARG A 295 5.75 -19.89 18.63
N SER A 296 4.64 -20.54 19.03
CA SER A 296 4.33 -21.01 20.38
C SER A 296 4.80 -22.44 20.67
N GLU A 297 5.31 -23.19 19.70
CA GLU A 297 5.90 -24.50 19.96
C GLU A 297 7.29 -24.36 20.62
N VAL A 298 7.29 -24.05 21.91
CA VAL A 298 8.48 -24.14 22.78
C VAL A 298 9.02 -25.59 22.84
N LYS A 299 8.22 -26.59 22.44
CA LYS A 299 8.60 -28.00 22.37
C LYS A 299 9.67 -28.31 21.33
N ASP A 300 9.70 -27.60 20.20
CA ASP A 300 10.74 -27.81 19.18
C ASP A 300 12.12 -27.35 19.66
N ARG A 301 12.18 -26.31 20.48
CA ARG A 301 13.45 -25.88 21.11
C ARG A 301 14.01 -26.95 22.05
N HIS A 302 13.13 -27.66 22.77
CA HIS A 302 13.54 -28.73 23.68
C HIS A 302 13.98 -30.00 22.94
N LEU A 303 13.41 -30.28 21.77
CA LEU A 303 13.82 -31.41 20.93
C LEU A 303 15.14 -31.16 20.20
N VAL A 304 15.40 -29.92 19.77
CA VAL A 304 16.70 -29.52 19.19
C VAL A 304 17.80 -29.46 20.26
N ALA A 305 17.49 -28.97 21.47
CA ALA A 305 18.46 -28.94 22.58
C ALA A 305 18.80 -30.33 23.16
N LYS A 306 18.06 -31.37 22.78
CA LYS A 306 18.31 -32.77 23.18
C LYS A 306 19.18 -33.55 22.18
N ARG A 307 19.53 -32.97 21.04
CA ARG A 307 20.54 -33.50 20.10
C ARG A 307 21.91 -32.93 20.44
#